data_AF-A0A941P3J3-F1
#
_entry.id   AF-A0A941P3J3-F1
#
_cell.length_a   1.000
_cell.length_b   1.000
_cell.length_c   1.000
_cell.angle_alpha   90.00
_cell.angle_beta   90.00
_cell.angle_gamma   90.00
#
_symmetry.space_group_name_H-M   'P 1'
#
loop_
_entity.id
_entity.type
_entity.pdbx_description
1 polymer ?
#
loop_
_entity_poly.entity_id
_entity_poly.type
_entity_poly.pdbx_seq_one_letter_code
_entity_poly.pdbx_strand_id
1 'polypeptide(L)'
;KTEHGWFQAHIYKFDDETSTFIVECPEHVWLAHGLDKAGPDESIAFCEKLFASNLQGEKLMSNARHLRGSAWINFTRVKCDQWWLKNANGAHVVLLGDAVHTAHFAIGSGTKLALEDAIDLTRKFIELGDGPDRIEEVLTRYQADRSIEALRLQNAAWNAMEWFEVCGERYCDQLEPPQFMYSMLTRSQRISHENLRLRDKAWLEGYERWLAERDGVRVPAGQTPPPPMFTPYTVRGLTLKNRVVVSPMAQYSCVDGVPGDYHLVHLGARAMGGAGLVFAEMTCTSPDARITPGCPGLYNAEQKAAWKRIADWIHTNSDAKFAMQLGHAGAKASTRLAWEGIDLPLESGNWPIVSASPQQYLPGISQMSRELSPAEMQTILQQFVQATKDAAEIGVDWMELHCAHGYLLSEFISPLTNHRTDEYGGTLENRLRYPIEVFKAMRAVWPQDKPMSVRISAHDWVEGGITPADAVEIARAFKAAGADMIDCSSGQVSKKEKPVFGRMFQTPFADRIRQEAGIATIAVGAISEADHVNSIIAAGRADLCAIARPHLANPAWTLSEAARIGYTPMAWPKQYRNAKQQMEANFARAQAAAAQNAPATK
;
A
#
# COMPACT_ATOMS: atom_id res chain seq x y z
N LYS A 1 4.19 9.88 26.67
CA LYS A 1 3.65 11.09 26.02
C LYS A 1 3.78 12.28 26.97
N THR A 2 4.27 13.41 26.50
CA THR A 2 4.28 14.70 27.21
C THR A 2 3.12 15.58 26.72
N GLU A 3 2.94 16.75 27.31
CA GLU A 3 2.00 17.78 26.86
C GLU A 3 2.29 18.31 25.44
N HIS A 4 3.53 18.20 24.98
CA HIS A 4 3.96 18.68 23.66
C HIS A 4 4.03 17.58 22.60
N GLY A 5 4.02 16.30 23.00
CA GLY A 5 4.09 15.18 22.06
C GLY A 5 4.82 13.95 22.62
N TRP A 6 5.17 13.04 21.72
CA TRP A 6 5.82 11.77 22.05
C TRP A 6 7.34 11.89 22.07
N PHE A 7 7.95 11.24 23.07
CA PHE A 7 9.35 10.86 23.07
C PHE A 7 9.41 9.33 23.01
N GLN A 8 10.39 8.79 22.29
CA GLN A 8 10.69 7.37 22.26
C GLN A 8 12.08 7.11 22.83
N ALA A 9 12.25 5.95 23.48
CA ALA A 9 13.54 5.47 23.93
C ALA A 9 13.84 4.12 23.25
N HIS A 10 14.99 4.03 22.59
CA HIS A 10 15.54 2.77 22.05
C HIS A 10 16.49 2.20 23.08
N ILE A 11 16.12 1.04 23.62
CA ILE A 11 16.82 0.40 24.74
C ILE A 11 17.29 -0.98 24.32
N TYR A 12 18.59 -1.23 24.39
CA TYR A 12 19.17 -2.54 24.11
C TYR A 12 20.46 -2.77 24.89
N LYS A 13 20.75 -4.03 25.22
CA LYS A 13 21.94 -4.43 25.99
C LYS A 13 23.22 -3.95 25.28
N PHE A 14 24.11 -3.30 26.02
CA PHE A 14 25.44 -2.92 25.54
C PHE A 14 26.48 -3.93 26.05
N ASP A 15 26.53 -4.14 27.37
CA ASP A 15 27.34 -5.15 28.03
C ASP A 15 26.57 -5.76 29.22
N ASP A 16 27.24 -6.48 30.11
CA ASP A 16 26.60 -7.19 31.23
C ASP A 16 26.03 -6.25 32.30
N GLU A 17 26.49 -5.01 32.37
CA GLU A 17 26.12 -4.05 33.42
C GLU A 17 25.43 -2.81 32.88
N THR A 18 25.41 -2.61 31.55
CA THR A 18 24.90 -1.39 30.92
C THR A 18 24.04 -1.68 29.68
N SER A 19 23.10 -0.76 29.43
CA SER A 19 22.28 -0.74 28.22
C SER A 19 22.48 0.56 27.45
N THR A 20 22.44 0.48 26.13
CA THR A 20 22.29 1.67 25.29
C THR A 20 20.89 2.24 25.49
N PHE A 21 20.80 3.56 25.64
CA PHE A 21 19.55 4.30 25.81
C PHE A 21 19.55 5.52 24.89
N ILE A 22 18.91 5.43 23.73
CA ILE A 22 18.82 6.52 22.75
C ILE A 22 17.42 7.12 22.83
N VAL A 23 17.34 8.43 23.04
CA VAL A 23 16.07 9.16 23.08
C VAL A 23 15.89 9.93 21.78
N GLU A 24 14.70 9.82 21.20
CA GLU A 24 14.30 10.60 20.02
C GLU A 24 12.91 11.21 20.23
N CYS A 25 12.65 12.31 19.53
CA CYS A 25 11.35 12.98 19.47
C CYS A 25 11.28 13.90 18.25
N PRO A 26 10.09 14.26 17.77
CA PRO A 26 9.95 15.24 16.70
C PRO A 26 10.51 16.62 17.09
N GLU A 27 11.03 17.35 16.11
CA GLU A 27 11.68 18.67 16.34
C GLU A 27 10.77 19.65 17.09
N HIS A 28 9.49 19.71 16.76
CA HIS A 28 8.55 20.61 17.43
C HIS A 28 8.38 20.28 18.93
N VAL A 29 8.48 19.00 19.31
CA VAL A 29 8.40 18.54 20.71
C VAL A 29 9.69 18.91 21.45
N TRP A 30 10.83 18.68 20.80
CA TRP A 30 12.15 19.06 21.31
C TRP A 30 12.26 20.56 21.61
N LEU A 31 11.86 21.41 20.65
CA LEU A 31 11.84 22.87 20.81
C LEU A 31 10.89 23.33 21.91
N ALA A 32 9.70 22.73 22.01
CA ALA A 32 8.71 23.11 23.02
C ALA A 32 9.19 22.86 24.45
N HIS A 33 10.04 21.85 24.66
CA HIS A 33 10.68 21.57 25.95
C HIS A 33 11.98 22.35 26.18
N GLY A 34 12.41 23.21 25.24
CA GLY A 34 13.62 24.02 25.36
C GLY A 34 14.93 23.23 25.35
N LEU A 35 14.89 22.00 24.82
CA LEU A 35 16.03 21.08 24.79
C LEU A 35 17.11 21.51 23.77
N ASP A 36 16.81 22.48 22.91
CA ASP A 36 17.75 23.16 22.02
C ASP A 36 18.78 24.00 22.76
N LYS A 37 18.40 24.50 23.94
CA LYS A 37 19.25 25.32 24.80
C LYS A 37 19.80 24.53 25.98
N ALA A 38 19.30 23.33 26.21
CA ALA A 38 19.67 22.50 27.35
C ALA A 38 21.11 21.95 27.19
N GLY A 39 21.88 22.04 28.27
CA GLY A 39 23.15 21.33 28.37
C GLY A 39 22.97 19.81 28.47
N PRO A 40 24.07 19.03 28.39
CA PRO A 40 24.01 17.58 28.55
C PRO A 40 23.36 17.11 29.86
N ASP A 41 23.73 17.72 31.00
CA ASP A 41 23.20 17.32 32.33
C ASP A 41 21.71 17.65 32.47
N GLU A 42 21.26 18.77 31.91
CA GLU A 42 19.85 19.17 31.88
C GLU A 42 19.03 18.21 31.01
N SER A 43 19.56 17.81 29.86
CA SER A 43 18.93 16.82 28.99
C SER A 43 18.84 15.44 29.66
N ILE A 44 19.89 15.01 30.37
CA ILE A 44 19.88 13.78 31.16
C ILE A 44 18.80 13.85 32.24
N ALA A 45 18.77 14.92 33.04
CA ALA A 45 17.79 15.09 34.11
C ALA A 45 16.35 15.09 33.56
N PHE A 46 16.12 15.73 32.41
CA PHE A 46 14.85 15.68 31.71
C PHE A 46 14.46 14.24 31.34
N CYS A 47 15.36 13.50 30.69
CA CYS A 47 15.11 12.12 30.28
C CYS A 47 14.92 11.18 31.47
N GLU A 48 15.68 11.33 32.56
CA GLU A 48 15.51 10.54 33.78
C GLU A 48 14.14 10.76 34.41
N LYS A 49 13.65 12.01 34.41
CA LYS A 49 12.30 12.32 34.88
C LYS A 49 11.24 11.73 33.96
N LEU A 50 11.41 11.90 32.64
CA LEU A 50 10.44 11.45 31.64
C LEU A 50 10.30 9.91 31.61
N PHE A 51 11.41 9.20 31.74
CA PHE A 51 11.48 7.74 31.67
C PHE A 51 11.67 7.07 33.04
N ALA A 52 11.36 7.76 34.15
CA ALA A 52 11.59 7.28 35.52
C ALA A 52 11.03 5.87 35.77
N SER A 53 9.84 5.58 35.24
CA SER A 53 9.21 4.25 35.34
C SER A 53 9.98 3.16 34.59
N ASN A 54 10.58 3.49 33.46
CA ASN A 54 11.36 2.57 32.63
C ASN A 54 12.76 2.34 33.22
N LEU A 55 13.34 3.37 33.83
CA LEU A 55 14.67 3.32 34.43
C LEU A 55 14.68 2.61 35.78
N GLN A 56 13.55 2.53 36.49
CA GLN A 56 13.43 1.83 37.78
C GLN A 56 14.45 2.28 38.84
N GLY A 57 14.88 3.54 38.77
CA GLY A 57 15.86 4.14 39.69
C GLY A 57 17.29 4.19 39.16
N GLU A 58 17.59 3.55 38.03
CA GLU A 58 18.90 3.61 37.38
C GLU A 58 19.18 4.98 36.75
N LYS A 59 20.47 5.33 36.65
CA LYS A 59 20.94 6.62 36.13
C LYS A 59 21.33 6.55 34.66
N LEU A 60 21.07 7.63 33.93
CA LEU A 60 21.51 7.77 32.55
C LEU A 60 22.95 8.30 32.51
N MET A 61 23.80 7.65 31.72
CA MET A 61 25.21 8.01 31.53
C MET A 61 25.42 8.53 30.11
N SER A 62 26.05 9.70 29.96
CA SER A 62 26.37 10.24 28.63
C SER A 62 27.73 9.75 28.12
N ASN A 63 27.72 9.18 26.91
CA ASN A 63 28.91 8.88 26.11
C ASN A 63 29.35 10.07 25.21
N ALA A 64 28.59 11.17 25.22
CA ALA A 64 28.77 12.34 24.35
C ALA A 64 29.75 13.38 24.91
N ARG A 65 30.69 12.99 25.78
CA ARG A 65 31.67 13.92 26.41
C ARG A 65 32.55 14.69 25.42
N HIS A 66 32.60 14.23 24.17
CA HIS A 66 33.35 14.84 23.08
C HIS A 66 32.53 15.87 22.28
N LEU A 67 31.19 15.86 22.39
CA LEU A 67 30.32 16.82 21.72
C LEU A 67 30.37 18.15 22.48
N ARG A 68 30.61 19.25 21.74
CA ARG A 68 30.54 20.61 22.29
C ARG A 68 29.16 21.19 21.99
N GLY A 69 28.40 21.53 23.02
CA GLY A 69 27.05 22.11 22.88
C GLY A 69 25.95 21.10 23.23
N SER A 70 24.95 20.97 22.35
CA SER A 70 23.80 20.09 22.59
C SER A 70 24.15 18.61 22.49
N ALA A 71 23.54 17.80 23.35
CA ALA A 71 23.59 16.34 23.25
C ALA A 71 22.60 15.78 22.20
N TRP A 72 21.73 16.64 21.65
CA TRP A 72 20.75 16.29 20.63
C TRP A 72 21.33 16.50 19.24
N ILE A 73 21.10 15.53 18.35
CA ILE A 73 21.58 15.57 16.96
C ILE A 73 20.48 15.10 16.01
N ASN A 74 20.48 15.64 14.79
CA ASN A 74 19.73 15.07 13.69
C ASN A 74 20.56 13.94 13.07
N PHE A 75 19.90 12.80 12.80
CA PHE A 75 20.57 11.70 12.11
C PHE A 75 20.99 12.13 10.70
N THR A 76 22.30 12.13 10.41
CA THR A 76 22.80 12.57 9.11
C THR A 76 22.83 11.42 8.11
N ARG A 77 22.11 11.61 7.00
CA ARG A 77 22.13 10.68 5.87
C ARG A 77 23.33 10.97 4.96
N VAL A 78 24.23 10.00 4.85
CA VAL A 78 25.33 10.01 3.88
C VAL A 78 25.01 9.03 2.75
N LYS A 79 25.14 9.50 1.52
CA LYS A 79 25.14 8.67 0.30
C LYS A 79 26.22 9.19 -0.63
N CYS A 80 27.15 8.33 -1.00
CA CYS A 80 28.15 8.64 -2.01
C CYS A 80 27.93 7.79 -3.26
N ASP A 81 27.82 8.43 -4.43
CA ASP A 81 27.68 7.72 -5.71
C ASP A 81 29.04 7.20 -6.23
N GLN A 82 30.15 7.75 -5.74
CA GLN A 82 31.51 7.34 -6.10
C GLN A 82 32.30 6.93 -4.85
N TRP A 83 32.66 5.64 -4.75
CA TRP A 83 33.21 5.07 -3.51
C TRP A 83 34.74 5.12 -3.49
N TRP A 84 35.36 5.37 -4.63
CA TRP A 84 36.79 5.50 -4.73
C TRP A 84 37.21 6.47 -5.83
N LEU A 85 38.43 6.99 -5.71
CA LEU A 85 39.08 7.82 -6.72
C LEU A 85 40.59 7.66 -6.63
N LYS A 86 41.29 8.18 -7.64
CA LYS A 86 42.74 8.43 -7.58
C LYS A 86 42.97 9.91 -7.30
N ASN A 87 43.60 10.21 -6.17
CA ASN A 87 43.82 11.60 -5.76
C ASN A 87 44.96 12.27 -6.55
N ALA A 88 45.20 13.56 -6.29
CA ALA A 88 46.22 14.34 -6.98
C ALA A 88 47.66 13.82 -6.80
N ASN A 89 47.90 12.98 -5.77
CA ASN A 89 49.21 12.37 -5.52
C ASN A 89 49.34 10.97 -6.17
N GLY A 90 48.37 10.57 -7.00
CA GLY A 90 48.34 9.25 -7.65
C GLY A 90 47.91 8.10 -6.73
N ALA A 91 47.50 8.38 -5.49
CA ALA A 91 47.06 7.36 -4.54
C ALA A 91 45.57 7.05 -4.70
N HIS A 92 45.22 5.77 -4.65
CA HIS A 92 43.82 5.33 -4.60
C HIS A 92 43.24 5.60 -3.21
N VAL A 93 42.12 6.30 -3.15
CA VAL A 93 41.34 6.57 -1.94
C VAL A 93 40.03 5.81 -2.07
N VAL A 94 39.72 4.98 -1.07
CA VAL A 94 38.47 4.22 -1.00
C VAL A 94 37.71 4.60 0.27
N LEU A 95 36.39 4.75 0.15
CA LEU A 95 35.47 4.98 1.26
C LEU A 95 34.83 3.66 1.67
N LEU A 96 34.65 3.46 2.98
CA LEU A 96 34.05 2.27 3.59
C LEU A 96 33.12 2.70 4.74
N GLY A 97 32.06 1.93 5.00
CA GLY A 97 31.16 2.17 6.13
C GLY A 97 30.46 3.53 6.08
N ASP A 98 30.41 4.22 7.22
CA ASP A 98 29.67 5.49 7.35
C ASP A 98 30.22 6.63 6.47
N ALA A 99 31.47 6.52 5.99
CA ALA A 99 32.06 7.48 5.05
C ALA A 99 31.44 7.40 3.65
N VAL A 100 30.84 6.26 3.29
CA VAL A 100 30.19 6.04 1.99
C VAL A 100 28.66 5.99 2.12
N HIS A 101 28.17 5.37 3.18
CA HIS A 101 26.74 5.21 3.41
C HIS A 101 26.40 5.02 4.90
N THR A 102 25.45 5.80 5.40
CA THR A 102 24.89 5.59 6.75
C THR A 102 23.59 4.80 6.70
N ALA A 103 23.26 4.12 7.81
CA ALA A 103 21.99 3.46 8.04
C ALA A 103 21.45 3.84 9.42
N HIS A 104 20.17 4.22 9.51
CA HIS A 104 19.51 4.57 10.77
C HIS A 104 19.71 3.48 11.84
N PHE A 105 20.06 3.90 13.07
CA PHE A 105 20.39 3.00 14.18
C PHE A 105 19.24 2.03 14.53
N ALA A 106 17.99 2.41 14.23
CA ALA A 106 16.79 1.59 14.38
C ALA A 106 16.87 0.16 13.81
N ILE A 107 17.70 -0.06 12.77
CA ILE A 107 17.88 -1.39 12.17
C ILE A 107 19.21 -2.07 12.55
N GLY A 108 20.03 -1.43 13.40
CA GLY A 108 21.26 -2.00 13.96
C GLY A 108 22.26 -2.50 12.92
N SER A 109 22.45 -1.78 11.81
CA SER A 109 23.22 -2.27 10.65
C SER A 109 24.45 -1.42 10.27
N GLY A 110 24.76 -0.32 10.97
CA GLY A 110 25.91 0.55 10.65
C GLY A 110 27.26 -0.18 10.69
N THR A 111 27.62 -0.75 11.84
CA THR A 111 28.86 -1.54 11.99
C THR A 111 28.89 -2.73 11.03
N LYS A 112 27.73 -3.38 10.81
CA LYS A 112 27.61 -4.49 9.86
C LYS A 112 27.97 -4.04 8.43
N LEU A 113 27.44 -2.90 7.97
CA LEU A 113 27.76 -2.35 6.65
C LEU A 113 29.26 -2.12 6.49
N ALA A 114 29.90 -1.48 7.47
CA ALA A 114 31.34 -1.23 7.44
C ALA A 114 32.17 -2.53 7.40
N LEU A 115 31.77 -3.54 8.17
CA LEU A 115 32.43 -4.84 8.16
C LEU A 115 32.22 -5.58 6.83
N GLU A 116 31.02 -5.56 6.27
CA GLU A 116 30.71 -6.16 4.97
C GLU A 116 31.49 -5.50 3.83
N ASP A 117 31.65 -4.17 3.89
CA ASP A 117 32.49 -3.43 2.94
C ASP A 117 33.94 -3.88 3.00
N ALA A 118 34.52 -3.95 4.20
CA ALA A 118 35.91 -4.38 4.39
C ALA A 118 36.11 -5.84 3.95
N ILE A 119 35.16 -6.72 4.26
CA ILE A 119 35.19 -8.13 3.85
C ILE A 119 35.15 -8.24 2.33
N ASP A 120 34.23 -7.55 1.66
CA ASP A 120 34.09 -7.65 0.22
C ASP A 120 35.29 -7.03 -0.51
N LEU A 121 35.77 -5.87 -0.07
CA LEU A 121 36.99 -5.26 -0.60
C LEU A 121 38.18 -6.23 -0.51
N THR A 122 38.35 -6.89 0.65
CA THR A 122 39.41 -7.89 0.84
C THR A 122 39.24 -9.07 -0.11
N ARG A 123 38.00 -9.55 -0.31
CA ARG A 123 37.73 -10.62 -1.29
C ARG A 123 38.09 -10.20 -2.71
N LYS A 124 37.80 -8.95 -3.12
CA LYS A 124 38.19 -8.47 -4.46
C LYS A 124 39.68 -8.40 -4.67
N PHE A 125 40.45 -8.02 -3.64
CA PHE A 125 41.91 -8.13 -3.70
C PHE A 125 42.39 -9.58 -3.86
N ILE A 126 41.78 -10.53 -3.15
CA ILE A 126 42.12 -11.96 -3.26
C ILE A 126 41.74 -12.52 -4.65
N GLU A 127 40.58 -12.15 -5.17
CA GLU A 127 40.04 -12.66 -6.44
C GLU A 127 40.77 -12.11 -7.67
N LEU A 128 41.11 -10.81 -7.67
CA LEU A 128 41.60 -10.09 -8.85
C LEU A 128 43.10 -9.76 -8.79
N GLY A 129 43.74 -9.97 -7.63
CA GLY A 129 45.13 -9.63 -7.35
C GLY A 129 45.31 -8.24 -6.73
N ASP A 130 46.43 -8.05 -6.03
CA ASP A 130 46.80 -6.83 -5.28
C ASP A 130 47.92 -6.00 -5.93
N GLY A 131 48.30 -6.33 -7.17
CA GLY A 131 49.25 -5.57 -7.98
C GLY A 131 48.76 -4.13 -8.26
N PRO A 132 49.66 -3.13 -8.38
CA PRO A 132 49.27 -1.73 -8.62
C PRO A 132 48.40 -1.50 -9.86
N ASP A 133 48.56 -2.33 -10.89
CA ASP A 133 47.79 -2.33 -12.13
C ASP A 133 46.39 -2.92 -11.97
N ARG A 134 46.12 -3.66 -10.90
CA ARG A 134 44.84 -4.32 -10.61
C ARG A 134 43.92 -3.50 -9.70
N ILE A 135 44.45 -2.51 -8.98
CA ILE A 135 43.71 -1.77 -7.94
C ILE A 135 42.45 -1.08 -8.50
N GLU A 136 42.52 -0.45 -9.68
CA GLU A 136 41.37 0.23 -10.27
C GLU A 136 40.23 -0.75 -10.61
N GLU A 137 40.57 -1.96 -11.09
CA GLU A 137 39.60 -3.02 -11.36
C GLU A 137 38.99 -3.57 -10.06
N VAL A 138 39.82 -3.80 -9.03
CA VAL A 138 39.38 -4.23 -7.69
C VAL A 138 38.35 -3.26 -7.12
N LEU A 139 38.67 -1.96 -7.10
CA LEU A 139 37.81 -0.95 -6.49
C LEU A 139 36.53 -0.71 -7.29
N THR A 140 36.62 -0.77 -8.63
CA THR A 140 35.44 -0.74 -9.51
C THR A 140 34.51 -1.91 -9.21
N ARG A 141 35.07 -3.12 -9.07
CA ARG A 141 34.27 -4.32 -8.82
C ARG A 141 33.65 -4.32 -7.42
N TYR A 142 34.42 -3.91 -6.42
CA TYR A 142 33.94 -3.71 -5.05
C TYR A 142 32.73 -2.77 -5.01
N GLN A 143 32.85 -1.57 -5.61
CA GLN A 143 31.74 -0.62 -5.67
C GLN A 143 30.52 -1.21 -6.39
N ALA A 144 30.72 -1.88 -7.53
CA ALA A 144 29.63 -2.48 -8.30
C ALA A 144 28.87 -3.55 -7.50
N ASP A 145 29.59 -4.45 -6.83
CA ASP A 145 28.98 -5.55 -6.07
C ASP A 145 28.31 -5.03 -4.78
N ARG A 146 28.96 -4.11 -4.05
CA ARG A 146 28.46 -3.62 -2.75
C ARG A 146 27.38 -2.56 -2.83
N SER A 147 27.39 -1.69 -3.85
CA SER A 147 26.40 -0.61 -3.98
C SER A 147 24.96 -1.13 -3.99
N ILE A 148 24.70 -2.31 -4.57
CA ILE A 148 23.38 -2.94 -4.61
C ILE A 148 22.94 -3.40 -3.21
N GLU A 149 23.81 -4.10 -2.49
CA GLU A 149 23.49 -4.63 -1.16
C GLU A 149 23.37 -3.51 -0.11
N ALA A 150 24.26 -2.52 -0.17
CA ALA A 150 24.18 -1.34 0.68
C ALA A 150 22.87 -0.58 0.46
N LEU A 151 22.44 -0.39 -0.79
CA LEU A 151 21.18 0.29 -1.12
C LEU A 151 19.97 -0.42 -0.49
N ARG A 152 19.93 -1.76 -0.48
CA ARG A 152 18.84 -2.52 0.16
C ARG A 152 18.76 -2.25 1.67
N LEU A 153 19.90 -2.26 2.34
CA LEU A 153 19.97 -2.01 3.79
C LEU A 153 19.65 -0.55 4.12
N GLN A 154 20.13 0.41 3.32
CA GLN A 154 19.79 1.81 3.48
C GLN A 154 18.29 2.05 3.30
N ASN A 155 17.66 1.46 2.27
CA ASN A 155 16.22 1.58 2.07
C ASN A 155 15.42 1.05 3.27
N ALA A 156 15.82 -0.11 3.84
CA ALA A 156 15.18 -0.64 5.04
C ALA A 156 15.39 0.28 6.26
N ALA A 157 16.56 0.91 6.38
CA ALA A 157 16.86 1.86 7.44
C ALA A 157 16.00 3.12 7.32
N TRP A 158 15.78 3.60 6.10
CA TRP A 158 14.96 4.78 5.84
C TRP A 158 13.48 4.53 6.07
N ASN A 159 12.96 3.39 5.63
CA ASN A 159 11.59 2.99 5.98
C ASN A 159 11.39 2.95 7.50
N ALA A 160 12.40 2.51 8.25
CA ALA A 160 12.33 2.49 9.72
C ALA A 160 12.47 3.88 10.34
N MET A 161 13.34 4.74 9.82
CA MET A 161 13.47 6.14 10.24
C MET A 161 12.16 6.89 10.01
N GLU A 162 11.65 6.88 8.78
CA GLU A 162 10.39 7.56 8.41
C GLU A 162 9.22 7.10 9.28
N TRP A 163 9.19 5.81 9.66
CA TRP A 163 8.19 5.29 10.59
C TRP A 163 8.31 5.96 11.97
N PHE A 164 9.52 6.11 12.52
CA PHE A 164 9.73 6.74 13.83
C PHE A 164 9.44 8.23 13.83
N GLU A 165 9.78 8.94 12.76
CA GLU A 165 9.48 10.38 12.59
C GLU A 165 8.00 10.69 12.77
N VAL A 166 7.12 9.79 12.30
CA VAL A 166 5.67 9.98 12.35
C VAL A 166 4.97 9.10 13.39
N CYS A 167 5.69 8.25 14.13
CA CYS A 167 5.03 7.20 14.91
C CYS A 167 4.15 7.75 16.04
N GLY A 168 4.56 8.86 16.64
CA GLY A 168 3.79 9.55 17.67
C GLY A 168 2.43 10.03 17.17
N GLU A 169 2.39 10.55 15.94
CA GLU A 169 1.16 11.10 15.34
C GLU A 169 0.32 10.03 14.65
N ARG A 170 0.97 9.00 14.08
CA ARG A 170 0.31 8.02 13.20
C ARG A 170 -0.06 6.71 13.89
N TYR A 171 0.66 6.28 14.91
CA TYR A 171 0.47 4.94 15.48
C TYR A 171 0.28 4.91 16.99
N CYS A 172 1.02 5.73 17.75
CA CYS A 172 1.07 5.61 19.21
C CYS A 172 -0.28 5.85 19.90
N ASP A 173 -1.13 6.71 19.34
CA ASP A 173 -2.47 7.00 19.87
C ASP A 173 -3.60 6.24 19.14
N GLN A 174 -3.28 5.57 18.03
CA GLN A 174 -4.26 4.93 17.13
C GLN A 174 -4.26 3.40 17.23
N LEU A 175 -3.10 2.78 17.41
CA LEU A 175 -2.97 1.32 17.41
C LEU A 175 -3.01 0.76 18.84
N GLU A 176 -3.76 -0.32 19.01
CA GLU A 176 -3.70 -1.10 20.25
C GLU A 176 -2.30 -1.69 20.47
N PRO A 177 -1.83 -1.85 21.72
CA PRO A 177 -0.45 -2.23 22.01
C PRO A 177 0.08 -3.46 21.26
N PRO A 178 -0.69 -4.58 21.11
CA PRO A 178 -0.22 -5.73 20.33
C PRO A 178 0.02 -5.39 18.85
N GLN A 179 -0.87 -4.62 18.23
CA GLN A 179 -0.77 -4.21 16.84
C GLN A 179 0.32 -3.15 16.62
N PHE A 180 0.48 -2.22 17.57
CA PHE A 180 1.60 -1.27 17.59
C PHE A 180 2.94 -2.01 17.62
N MET A 181 3.11 -3.00 18.51
CA MET A 181 4.32 -3.81 18.59
C MET A 181 4.59 -4.56 17.28
N TYR A 182 3.57 -5.17 16.68
CA TYR A 182 3.70 -5.82 15.37
C TYR A 182 4.15 -4.84 14.28
N SER A 183 3.50 -3.66 14.20
CA SER A 183 3.83 -2.60 13.24
C SER A 183 5.28 -2.14 13.40
N MET A 184 5.71 -1.90 14.65
CA MET A 184 7.08 -1.53 14.97
C MET A 184 8.06 -2.63 14.52
N LEU A 185 7.82 -3.91 14.84
CA LEU A 185 8.73 -5.00 14.44
C LEU A 185 8.88 -5.14 12.92
N THR A 186 7.83 -4.81 12.16
CA THR A 186 7.78 -4.97 10.69
C THR A 186 8.03 -3.67 9.91
N ARG A 187 8.26 -2.54 10.59
CA ARG A 187 8.41 -1.20 9.98
C ARG A 187 9.45 -1.12 8.85
N SER A 188 10.58 -1.80 9.01
CA SER A 188 11.68 -1.83 8.02
C SER A 188 11.32 -2.57 6.73
N GLN A 189 10.22 -3.33 6.73
CA GLN A 189 9.78 -4.24 5.66
C GLN A 189 10.74 -5.40 5.35
N ARG A 190 11.87 -5.49 6.07
CA ARG A 190 12.84 -6.59 5.97
C ARG A 190 12.40 -7.81 6.78
N ILE A 191 11.62 -7.58 7.83
CA ILE A 191 10.99 -8.61 8.65
C ILE A 191 9.55 -8.72 8.19
N SER A 192 9.20 -9.86 7.61
CA SER A 192 7.84 -10.18 7.19
C SER A 192 7.09 -10.99 8.24
N HIS A 193 5.80 -11.26 7.97
CA HIS A 193 4.96 -12.07 8.84
C HIS A 193 5.54 -13.48 9.03
N GLU A 194 5.92 -14.19 7.96
CA GLU A 194 6.53 -15.51 8.09
C GLU A 194 7.96 -15.46 8.64
N ASN A 195 8.70 -14.36 8.43
CA ASN A 195 10.00 -14.18 9.10
C ASN A 195 9.83 -14.08 10.63
N LEU A 196 8.76 -13.45 11.13
CA LEU A 196 8.44 -13.45 12.56
C LEU A 196 8.15 -14.86 13.06
N ARG A 197 7.45 -15.69 12.28
CA ARG A 197 7.19 -17.09 12.65
C ARG A 197 8.46 -17.90 12.82
N LEU A 198 9.45 -17.69 11.94
CA LEU A 198 10.76 -18.33 12.03
C LEU A 198 11.56 -17.88 13.26
N ARG A 199 11.35 -16.63 13.72
CA ARG A 199 12.07 -16.05 14.88
C ARG A 199 11.41 -16.43 16.20
N ASP A 200 10.10 -16.30 16.27
CA ASP A 200 9.29 -16.60 17.46
C ASP A 200 7.86 -16.97 17.06
N LYS A 201 7.66 -18.26 16.81
CA LYS A 201 6.35 -18.81 16.46
C LYS A 201 5.32 -18.61 17.57
N ALA A 202 5.72 -18.76 18.84
CA ALA A 202 4.80 -18.68 19.97
C ALA A 202 4.26 -17.26 20.14
N TRP A 203 5.12 -16.25 20.03
CA TRP A 203 4.70 -14.85 20.04
C TRP A 203 3.79 -14.54 18.87
N LEU A 204 4.15 -14.94 17.64
CA LEU A 204 3.34 -14.64 16.46
C LEU A 204 1.96 -15.30 16.54
N GLU A 205 1.86 -16.57 16.93
CA GLU A 205 0.57 -17.24 17.12
C GLU A 205 -0.23 -16.61 18.27
N GLY A 206 0.43 -16.06 19.29
CA GLY A 206 -0.23 -15.25 20.32
C GLY A 206 -0.86 -13.98 19.72
N TYR A 207 -0.12 -13.28 18.86
CA TYR A 207 -0.60 -12.09 18.15
C TYR A 207 -1.74 -12.41 17.17
N GLU A 208 -1.60 -13.46 16.37
CA GLU A 208 -2.65 -13.91 15.43
C GLU A 208 -3.93 -14.28 16.15
N ARG A 209 -3.82 -14.94 17.32
CA ARG A 209 -4.98 -15.24 18.17
C ARG A 209 -5.67 -13.96 18.65
N TRP A 210 -4.90 -13.01 19.19
CA TRP A 210 -5.44 -11.72 19.62
C TRP A 210 -6.15 -10.99 18.48
N LEU A 211 -5.55 -10.95 17.29
CA LEU A 211 -6.14 -10.31 16.11
C LEU A 211 -7.44 -11.00 15.68
N ALA A 212 -7.44 -12.33 15.63
CA ALA A 212 -8.61 -13.13 15.29
C ALA A 212 -9.77 -12.90 16.28
N GLU A 213 -9.48 -12.86 17.58
CA GLU A 213 -10.47 -12.61 18.63
C GLU A 213 -11.03 -11.19 18.56
N ARG A 214 -10.18 -10.19 18.33
CA ARG A 214 -10.59 -8.80 18.06
C ARG A 214 -11.56 -8.72 16.87
N ASP A 215 -11.31 -9.52 15.84
CA ASP A 215 -12.15 -9.60 14.64
C ASP A 215 -13.32 -10.60 14.78
N GLY A 216 -13.65 -11.03 16.00
CA GLY A 216 -14.83 -11.85 16.30
C GLY A 216 -14.67 -13.36 16.06
N VAL A 217 -13.46 -13.85 15.83
CA VAL A 217 -13.16 -15.28 15.66
C VAL A 217 -12.64 -15.87 16.97
N ARG A 218 -13.43 -16.76 17.57
CA ARG A 218 -12.98 -17.53 18.74
C ARG A 218 -11.96 -18.59 18.33
N VAL A 219 -10.76 -18.55 18.90
CA VAL A 219 -9.71 -19.56 18.68
C VAL A 219 -9.54 -20.40 19.96
N PRO A 220 -9.99 -21.67 19.98
CA PRO A 220 -9.80 -22.53 21.15
C PRO A 220 -8.32 -22.70 21.52
N ALA A 221 -8.05 -22.87 22.82
CA ALA A 221 -6.71 -23.16 23.31
C ALA A 221 -6.13 -24.41 22.61
N GLY A 222 -4.87 -24.34 22.20
CA GLY A 222 -4.19 -25.43 21.49
C GLY A 222 -4.48 -25.52 19.98
N GLN A 223 -5.36 -24.67 19.42
CA GLN A 223 -5.53 -24.57 17.97
C GLN A 223 -4.66 -23.45 17.39
N THR A 224 -4.17 -23.68 16.17
CA THR A 224 -3.47 -22.66 15.37
C THR A 224 -4.46 -21.57 14.99
N PRO A 225 -4.18 -20.29 15.30
CA PRO A 225 -5.05 -19.18 14.92
C PRO A 225 -5.07 -18.99 13.39
N PRO A 226 -6.14 -18.40 12.83
CA PRO A 226 -6.12 -18.04 11.42
C PRO A 226 -5.08 -16.94 11.17
N PRO A 227 -4.32 -17.02 10.06
CA PRO A 227 -3.49 -15.92 9.62
C PRO A 227 -4.32 -14.64 9.41
N PRO A 228 -3.72 -13.44 9.57
CA PRO A 228 -4.43 -12.17 9.43
C PRO A 228 -5.26 -12.04 8.15
N MET A 229 -4.75 -12.53 7.02
CA MET A 229 -5.45 -12.49 5.73
C MET A 229 -6.80 -13.24 5.73
N PHE A 230 -6.97 -14.23 6.63
CA PHE A 230 -8.15 -15.09 6.73
C PHE A 230 -9.04 -14.77 7.95
N THR A 231 -8.78 -13.66 8.62
CA THR A 231 -9.73 -13.08 9.57
C THR A 231 -10.90 -12.42 8.80
N PRO A 232 -12.14 -12.50 9.31
CA PRO A 232 -13.27 -11.83 8.67
C PRO A 232 -13.15 -10.31 8.78
N TYR A 233 -13.92 -9.61 7.96
CA TYR A 233 -14.07 -8.16 8.05
C TYR A 233 -15.54 -7.78 7.93
N THR A 234 -16.05 -7.04 8.90
CA THR A 234 -17.44 -6.56 8.91
C THR A 234 -17.47 -5.05 8.75
N VAL A 235 -18.26 -4.58 7.81
CA VAL A 235 -18.55 -3.16 7.60
C VAL A 235 -20.02 -3.02 7.25
N ARG A 236 -20.69 -2.08 7.90
CA ARG A 236 -22.16 -1.96 7.85
C ARG A 236 -22.81 -3.32 8.16
N GLY A 237 -23.75 -3.80 7.33
CA GLY A 237 -24.39 -5.11 7.45
C GLY A 237 -23.67 -6.24 6.72
N LEU A 238 -22.52 -5.99 6.08
CA LEU A 238 -21.80 -6.98 5.28
C LEU A 238 -20.59 -7.54 6.03
N THR A 239 -20.49 -8.87 6.06
CA THR A 239 -19.29 -9.57 6.55
C THR A 239 -18.61 -10.31 5.40
N LEU A 240 -17.34 -10.02 5.20
CA LEU A 240 -16.43 -10.76 4.33
C LEU A 240 -15.77 -11.88 5.14
N LYS A 241 -15.65 -13.07 4.54
CA LYS A 241 -15.02 -14.24 5.17
C LYS A 241 -13.50 -14.13 5.35
N ASN A 242 -12.86 -13.21 4.63
CA ASN A 242 -11.43 -12.97 4.69
C ASN A 242 -11.11 -11.56 4.16
N ARG A 243 -9.83 -11.15 4.27
CA ARG A 243 -9.34 -9.80 3.91
C ARG A 243 -8.95 -9.64 2.44
N VAL A 244 -9.19 -10.66 1.61
CA VAL A 244 -8.74 -10.71 0.21
C VAL A 244 -9.83 -10.22 -0.74
N VAL A 245 -9.48 -9.20 -1.52
CA VAL A 245 -10.32 -8.59 -2.55
C VAL A 245 -9.72 -8.87 -3.92
N VAL A 246 -10.55 -9.31 -4.87
CA VAL A 246 -10.18 -9.30 -6.29
C VAL A 246 -10.46 -7.91 -6.81
N SER A 247 -9.38 -7.17 -7.16
CA SER A 247 -9.45 -5.79 -7.62
C SER A 247 -10.31 -5.65 -8.89
N PRO A 248 -10.99 -4.51 -9.12
CA PRO A 248 -11.58 -4.20 -10.42
C PRO A 248 -10.45 -4.18 -11.47
N MET A 249 -10.62 -4.95 -12.55
CA MET A 249 -9.64 -5.11 -13.63
C MET A 249 -10.36 -5.08 -14.97
N ALA A 250 -10.13 -4.06 -15.78
CA ALA A 250 -10.78 -3.96 -17.09
C ALA A 250 -10.45 -5.17 -17.98
N GLN A 251 -11.47 -5.86 -18.46
CA GLN A 251 -11.35 -7.04 -19.34
C GLN A 251 -11.53 -6.67 -20.80
N TYR A 252 -12.15 -5.52 -21.08
CA TYR A 252 -12.37 -5.02 -22.45
C TYR A 252 -13.07 -6.04 -23.36
N SER A 253 -14.00 -6.82 -22.79
CA SER A 253 -14.61 -8.00 -23.42
C SER A 253 -16.13 -7.87 -23.61
N CYS A 254 -16.69 -6.67 -23.47
CA CYS A 254 -18.09 -6.39 -23.74
C CYS A 254 -18.35 -6.08 -25.22
N VAL A 255 -19.59 -6.31 -25.65
CA VAL A 255 -20.14 -5.77 -26.90
C VAL A 255 -21.20 -4.76 -26.52
N ASP A 256 -21.06 -3.52 -26.98
CA ASP A 256 -21.98 -2.40 -26.65
C ASP A 256 -22.24 -2.22 -25.14
N GLY A 257 -21.21 -2.51 -24.34
CA GLY A 257 -21.27 -2.45 -22.88
C GLY A 257 -21.98 -3.62 -22.20
N VAL A 258 -22.51 -4.59 -22.95
CA VAL A 258 -23.18 -5.77 -22.39
C VAL A 258 -22.13 -6.82 -21.96
N PRO A 259 -22.06 -7.19 -20.67
CA PRO A 259 -21.18 -8.27 -20.23
C PRO A 259 -21.71 -9.63 -20.67
N GLY A 260 -20.87 -10.40 -21.37
CA GLY A 260 -21.20 -11.76 -21.82
C GLY A 260 -20.65 -12.88 -20.93
N ASP A 261 -20.64 -14.10 -21.49
CA ASP A 261 -20.14 -15.31 -20.82
C ASP A 261 -18.67 -15.22 -20.40
N TYR A 262 -17.86 -14.40 -21.10
CA TYR A 262 -16.51 -14.09 -20.65
C TYR A 262 -16.49 -13.58 -19.21
N HIS A 263 -17.35 -12.60 -18.88
CA HIS A 263 -17.41 -12.01 -17.54
C HIS A 263 -17.98 -12.97 -16.51
N LEU A 264 -18.98 -13.78 -16.90
CA LEU A 264 -19.52 -14.83 -16.04
C LEU A 264 -18.42 -15.82 -15.63
N VAL A 265 -17.66 -16.35 -16.60
CA VAL A 265 -16.56 -17.29 -16.33
C VAL A 265 -15.44 -16.58 -15.58
N HIS A 266 -15.07 -15.36 -16.00
CA HIS A 266 -14.00 -14.59 -15.38
C HIS A 266 -14.27 -14.37 -13.89
N LEU A 267 -15.40 -13.73 -13.55
CA LEU A 267 -15.74 -13.37 -12.18
C LEU A 267 -16.11 -14.61 -11.37
N GLY A 268 -16.85 -15.55 -11.97
CA GLY A 268 -17.25 -16.79 -11.32
C GLY A 268 -16.06 -17.64 -10.88
N ALA A 269 -15.03 -17.76 -11.73
CA ALA A 269 -13.82 -18.50 -11.37
C ALA A 269 -13.08 -17.90 -10.15
N ARG A 270 -13.06 -16.57 -10.03
CA ARG A 270 -12.43 -15.87 -8.90
C ARG A 270 -13.28 -15.92 -7.64
N ALA A 271 -14.60 -15.86 -7.77
CA ALA A 271 -15.54 -16.05 -6.67
C ALA A 271 -15.41 -17.45 -6.05
N MET A 272 -15.26 -18.48 -6.89
CA MET A 272 -14.94 -19.85 -6.47
C MET A 272 -13.50 -20.01 -5.95
N GLY A 273 -12.64 -19.03 -6.22
CA GLY A 273 -11.21 -19.02 -5.94
C GLY A 273 -10.80 -18.60 -4.53
N GLY A 274 -11.77 -18.43 -3.63
CA GLY A 274 -11.54 -18.27 -2.19
C GLY A 274 -11.50 -16.84 -1.67
N ALA A 275 -11.50 -15.82 -2.54
CA ALA A 275 -11.54 -14.42 -2.10
C ALA A 275 -12.83 -14.07 -1.36
N GLY A 276 -12.78 -13.08 -0.46
CA GLY A 276 -13.93 -12.61 0.29
C GLY A 276 -14.84 -11.69 -0.55
N LEU A 277 -14.25 -10.91 -1.45
CA LEU A 277 -14.93 -9.93 -2.29
C LEU A 277 -14.38 -9.98 -3.72
N VAL A 278 -15.26 -9.96 -4.72
CA VAL A 278 -14.89 -9.90 -6.14
C VAL A 278 -15.53 -8.68 -6.79
N PHE A 279 -14.68 -7.77 -7.30
CA PHE A 279 -15.14 -6.62 -8.07
C PHE A 279 -15.37 -6.97 -9.53
N ALA A 280 -16.52 -6.55 -10.07
CA ALA A 280 -16.64 -6.22 -11.48
C ALA A 280 -15.68 -5.06 -11.81
N GLU A 281 -15.16 -5.06 -13.04
CA GLU A 281 -14.36 -3.95 -13.56
C GLU A 281 -15.14 -2.64 -13.60
N MET A 282 -14.44 -1.53 -13.86
CA MET A 282 -15.07 -0.22 -14.00
C MET A 282 -16.23 -0.28 -14.99
N THR A 283 -17.44 -0.15 -14.45
CA THR A 283 -18.70 -0.25 -15.16
C THR A 283 -19.20 1.16 -15.42
N CYS A 284 -19.42 1.46 -16.70
CA CYS A 284 -19.60 2.82 -17.18
C CYS A 284 -21.08 3.23 -17.08
N THR A 285 -21.32 4.48 -16.69
CA THR A 285 -22.67 5.00 -16.42
C THR A 285 -23.41 5.49 -17.67
N SER A 286 -22.71 5.53 -18.81
CA SER A 286 -23.25 5.94 -20.11
C SER A 286 -22.36 5.39 -21.26
N PRO A 287 -22.82 5.41 -22.51
CA PRO A 287 -22.02 4.96 -23.65
C PRO A 287 -20.71 5.73 -23.86
N ASP A 288 -20.70 7.02 -23.55
CA ASP A 288 -19.56 7.94 -23.66
C ASP A 288 -18.63 7.92 -22.43
N ALA A 289 -19.10 7.36 -21.31
CA ALA A 289 -18.29 7.12 -20.11
C ALA A 289 -17.24 6.01 -20.27
N ARG A 290 -17.31 5.22 -21.35
CA ARG A 290 -16.42 4.06 -21.58
C ARG A 290 -14.99 4.48 -21.89
N ILE A 291 -14.02 3.69 -21.40
CA ILE A 291 -12.61 3.81 -21.81
C ILE A 291 -12.48 3.35 -23.26
N THR A 292 -12.98 2.16 -23.56
CA THR A 292 -12.90 1.51 -24.86
C THR A 292 -14.27 0.96 -25.27
N PRO A 293 -14.49 0.62 -26.55
CA PRO A 293 -15.71 -0.08 -26.98
C PRO A 293 -16.00 -1.38 -26.21
N GLY A 294 -14.95 -2.04 -25.69
CA GLY A 294 -15.04 -3.29 -24.92
C GLY A 294 -15.36 -3.12 -23.43
N CYS A 295 -15.51 -1.89 -22.92
CA CYS A 295 -15.84 -1.65 -21.51
C CYS A 295 -17.31 -1.95 -21.19
N PRO A 296 -17.63 -2.49 -20.01
CA PRO A 296 -19.00 -2.72 -19.60
C PRO A 296 -19.74 -1.42 -19.26
N GLY A 297 -21.06 -1.48 -19.42
CA GLY A 297 -21.99 -0.44 -19.02
C GLY A 297 -22.99 -0.93 -17.98
N LEU A 298 -23.64 0.03 -17.33
CA LEU A 298 -24.88 -0.15 -16.57
C LEU A 298 -25.78 1.06 -16.78
N TYR A 299 -26.25 1.23 -18.01
CA TYR A 299 -27.09 2.36 -18.44
C TYR A 299 -28.29 1.95 -19.28
N ASN A 300 -28.52 0.64 -19.45
CA ASN A 300 -29.70 0.12 -20.13
C ASN A 300 -30.16 -1.22 -19.50
N ALA A 301 -31.35 -1.66 -19.90
CA ALA A 301 -31.99 -2.86 -19.35
C ALA A 301 -31.25 -4.16 -19.70
N GLU A 302 -30.63 -4.24 -20.88
CA GLU A 302 -29.90 -5.43 -21.32
C GLU A 302 -28.64 -5.66 -20.48
N GLN A 303 -27.86 -4.60 -20.25
CA GLN A 303 -26.69 -4.61 -19.38
C GLN A 303 -27.06 -4.98 -17.95
N LYS A 304 -28.15 -4.39 -17.43
CA LYS A 304 -28.68 -4.72 -16.10
C LYS A 304 -29.04 -6.21 -15.98
N ALA A 305 -29.75 -6.76 -16.96
CA ALA A 305 -30.10 -8.19 -16.97
C ALA A 305 -28.87 -9.09 -17.04
N ALA A 306 -27.86 -8.72 -17.84
CA ALA A 306 -26.62 -9.47 -17.97
C ALA A 306 -25.79 -9.45 -16.68
N TRP A 307 -25.66 -8.30 -16.02
CA TRP A 307 -25.01 -8.20 -14.72
C TRP A 307 -25.76 -8.97 -13.63
N LYS A 308 -27.10 -8.92 -13.63
CA LYS A 308 -27.92 -9.71 -12.70
C LYS A 308 -27.63 -11.21 -12.82
N ARG A 309 -27.53 -11.74 -14.05
CA ARG A 309 -27.17 -13.15 -14.26
C ARG A 309 -25.83 -13.51 -13.62
N ILE A 310 -24.84 -12.61 -13.69
CA ILE A 310 -23.52 -12.84 -13.10
C ILE A 310 -23.57 -12.76 -11.58
N ALA A 311 -24.24 -11.75 -11.01
CA ALA A 311 -24.42 -11.60 -9.58
C ALA A 311 -25.15 -12.80 -8.95
N ASP A 312 -26.29 -13.20 -9.54
CA ASP A 312 -27.07 -14.36 -9.12
C ASP A 312 -26.22 -15.64 -9.15
N TRP A 313 -25.39 -15.81 -10.19
CA TRP A 313 -24.51 -16.97 -10.28
C TRP A 313 -23.47 -16.99 -9.16
N ILE A 314 -22.82 -15.85 -8.88
CA ILE A 314 -21.81 -15.72 -7.81
C ILE A 314 -22.43 -16.06 -6.45
N HIS A 315 -23.60 -15.49 -6.13
CA HIS A 315 -24.30 -15.73 -4.87
C HIS A 315 -24.82 -17.15 -4.73
N THR A 316 -25.25 -17.78 -5.84
CA THR A 316 -25.77 -19.15 -5.82
C THR A 316 -24.65 -20.18 -5.65
N ASN A 317 -23.49 -19.95 -6.26
CA ASN A 317 -22.46 -20.97 -6.40
C ASN A 317 -21.24 -20.76 -5.51
N SER A 318 -21.08 -19.59 -4.89
CA SER A 318 -19.96 -19.25 -4.03
C SER A 318 -20.39 -18.49 -2.78
N ASP A 319 -19.47 -18.35 -1.85
CA ASP A 319 -19.58 -17.56 -0.63
C ASP A 319 -18.87 -16.19 -0.74
N ALA A 320 -18.33 -15.85 -1.92
CA ALA A 320 -17.76 -14.54 -2.19
C ALA A 320 -18.86 -13.48 -2.33
N LYS A 321 -18.56 -12.26 -1.88
CA LYS A 321 -19.42 -11.10 -2.11
C LYS A 321 -19.11 -10.47 -3.46
N PHE A 322 -20.13 -9.91 -4.11
CA PHE A 322 -20.02 -9.26 -5.41
C PHE A 322 -20.02 -7.74 -5.27
N ALA A 323 -18.95 -7.12 -5.77
CA ALA A 323 -18.80 -5.67 -5.77
C ALA A 323 -18.80 -5.11 -7.19
N MET A 324 -19.14 -3.84 -7.33
CA MET A 324 -19.09 -3.14 -8.61
C MET A 324 -18.43 -1.77 -8.44
N GLN A 325 -17.53 -1.45 -9.35
CA GLN A 325 -16.92 -0.12 -9.44
C GLN A 325 -17.62 0.67 -10.54
N LEU A 326 -18.21 1.83 -10.22
CA LEU A 326 -18.80 2.74 -11.20
C LEU A 326 -17.81 3.86 -11.55
N GLY A 327 -17.70 4.19 -12.84
CA GLY A 327 -16.78 5.23 -13.30
C GLY A 327 -17.13 5.81 -14.66
N HIS A 328 -16.44 6.91 -14.99
CA HIS A 328 -16.54 7.62 -16.26
C HIS A 328 -15.14 8.02 -16.72
N ALA A 329 -14.73 7.59 -17.92
CA ALA A 329 -13.35 7.67 -18.37
C ALA A 329 -12.85 9.09 -18.69
N GLY A 330 -13.75 10.05 -18.93
CA GLY A 330 -13.39 11.47 -19.06
C GLY A 330 -12.51 11.72 -20.28
N ALA A 331 -11.40 12.44 -20.12
CA ALA A 331 -10.43 12.71 -21.17
C ALA A 331 -9.65 11.45 -21.63
N LYS A 332 -9.79 10.34 -20.90
CA LYS A 332 -9.23 9.03 -21.27
C LYS A 332 -10.25 8.07 -21.88
N ALA A 333 -11.43 8.57 -22.25
CA ALA A 333 -12.43 7.83 -22.99
C ALA A 333 -12.05 7.65 -24.47
N SER A 334 -12.80 6.79 -25.17
CA SER A 334 -12.70 6.61 -26.62
C SER A 334 -11.30 6.16 -27.09
N THR A 335 -10.71 5.19 -26.40
CA THR A 335 -9.42 4.58 -26.77
C THR A 335 -9.59 3.16 -27.30
N ARG A 336 -8.56 2.66 -27.98
CA ARG A 336 -8.47 1.26 -28.43
C ARG A 336 -8.47 0.30 -27.25
N LEU A 337 -8.75 -0.97 -27.54
CA LEU A 337 -8.51 -2.05 -26.59
C LEU A 337 -7.02 -2.08 -26.23
N ALA A 338 -6.70 -2.47 -24.99
CA ALA A 338 -5.34 -2.31 -24.47
C ALA A 338 -4.26 -3.03 -25.32
N TRP A 339 -4.59 -4.18 -25.90
CA TRP A 339 -3.69 -4.97 -26.77
C TRP A 339 -3.60 -4.45 -28.22
N GLU A 340 -4.43 -3.48 -28.61
CA GLU A 340 -4.42 -2.82 -29.93
C GLU A 340 -3.73 -1.45 -29.88
N GLY A 341 -3.30 -1.02 -28.69
CA GLY A 341 -2.66 0.27 -28.45
C GLY A 341 -3.24 0.95 -27.22
N ILE A 342 -2.62 0.73 -26.06
CA ILE A 342 -3.03 1.35 -24.80
C ILE A 342 -3.05 2.88 -24.90
N ASP A 343 -4.13 3.49 -24.41
CA ASP A 343 -4.38 4.94 -24.40
C ASP A 343 -4.44 5.63 -25.77
N LEU A 344 -4.24 4.89 -26.87
CA LEU A 344 -4.33 5.44 -28.22
C LEU A 344 -5.81 5.63 -28.60
N PRO A 345 -6.17 6.72 -29.29
CA PRO A 345 -7.52 6.92 -29.77
C PRO A 345 -7.91 5.83 -30.78
N LEU A 346 -9.22 5.61 -30.95
CA LEU A 346 -9.73 4.72 -31.99
C LEU A 346 -9.29 5.19 -33.38
N GLU A 347 -9.11 4.25 -34.30
CA GLU A 347 -8.77 4.56 -35.70
C GLU A 347 -9.90 5.26 -36.44
N SER A 348 -11.14 4.89 -36.10
CA SER A 348 -12.37 5.53 -36.58
C SER A 348 -13.47 5.38 -35.52
N GLY A 349 -14.52 6.20 -35.61
CA GLY A 349 -15.66 6.11 -34.69
C GLY A 349 -15.40 6.61 -33.27
N ASN A 350 -14.40 7.49 -33.09
CA ASN A 350 -14.23 8.18 -31.80
C ASN A 350 -15.49 8.98 -31.44
N TRP A 351 -15.87 8.93 -30.16
CA TRP A 351 -16.92 9.81 -29.62
C TRP A 351 -16.29 11.04 -28.94
N PRO A 352 -17.04 12.16 -28.82
CA PRO A 352 -16.57 13.33 -28.08
C PRO A 352 -16.27 12.98 -26.62
N ILE A 353 -15.16 13.51 -26.11
CA ILE A 353 -14.73 13.28 -24.73
C ILE A 353 -14.74 14.57 -23.92
N VAL A 354 -14.95 14.44 -22.62
CA VAL A 354 -15.19 15.55 -21.68
C VAL A 354 -14.27 15.47 -20.47
N SER A 355 -14.04 16.60 -19.81
CA SER A 355 -13.21 16.68 -18.61
C SER A 355 -13.55 17.90 -17.76
N ALA A 356 -12.83 18.09 -16.65
CA ALA A 356 -12.91 19.28 -15.81
C ALA A 356 -12.48 20.55 -16.57
N SER A 357 -11.44 20.44 -17.40
CA SER A 357 -10.93 21.51 -18.29
C SER A 357 -10.45 20.92 -19.62
N PRO A 358 -10.25 21.73 -20.69
CA PRO A 358 -9.77 21.22 -21.97
C PRO A 358 -8.34 20.69 -21.86
N GLN A 359 -8.12 19.41 -22.20
CA GLN A 359 -6.81 18.76 -22.12
C GLN A 359 -6.67 17.57 -23.09
N GLN A 360 -5.43 17.10 -23.27
CA GLN A 360 -5.11 15.85 -23.94
C GLN A 360 -4.28 14.97 -23.00
N TYR A 361 -4.69 13.72 -22.81
CA TYR A 361 -3.92 12.78 -21.98
C TYR A 361 -2.56 12.43 -22.60
N LEU A 362 -2.54 12.09 -23.90
CA LEU A 362 -1.33 12.01 -24.72
C LEU A 362 -1.20 13.29 -25.56
N PRO A 363 -0.22 14.17 -25.27
CA PRO A 363 -0.03 15.41 -26.02
C PRO A 363 0.11 15.17 -27.53
N GLY A 364 -0.74 15.81 -28.34
CA GLY A 364 -0.72 15.69 -29.79
C GLY A 364 -1.24 14.36 -30.35
N ILE A 365 -1.67 13.41 -29.51
CA ILE A 365 -2.15 12.08 -29.91
C ILE A 365 -3.61 11.86 -29.49
N SER A 366 -3.96 12.07 -28.21
CA SER A 366 -5.33 11.89 -27.73
C SER A 366 -6.27 12.97 -28.29
N GLN A 367 -7.57 12.71 -28.30
CA GLN A 367 -8.55 13.77 -28.59
C GLN A 367 -8.43 14.91 -27.55
N MET A 368 -8.69 16.15 -27.97
CA MET A 368 -8.83 17.26 -27.03
C MET A 368 -10.17 17.14 -26.32
N SER A 369 -10.15 17.02 -25.00
CA SER A 369 -11.38 17.00 -24.21
C SER A 369 -12.01 18.39 -24.17
N ARG A 370 -13.34 18.41 -24.06
CA ARG A 370 -14.09 19.64 -23.79
C ARG A 370 -14.34 19.78 -22.30
N GLU A 371 -14.31 21.02 -21.82
CA GLU A 371 -14.78 21.36 -20.48
C GLU A 371 -16.28 21.08 -20.30
N LEU A 372 -16.64 20.41 -19.21
CA LEU A 372 -18.04 20.19 -18.84
C LEU A 372 -18.73 21.49 -18.39
N SER A 373 -19.96 21.68 -18.86
CA SER A 373 -20.88 22.69 -18.32
C SER A 373 -21.62 22.17 -17.08
N PRO A 374 -22.17 23.06 -16.22
CA PRO A 374 -22.98 22.64 -15.06
C PRO A 374 -24.15 21.72 -15.39
N ALA A 375 -24.83 21.92 -16.53
CA ALA A 375 -25.94 21.06 -16.93
C ALA A 375 -25.48 19.63 -17.29
N GLU A 376 -24.31 19.50 -17.90
CA GLU A 376 -23.72 18.20 -18.24
C GLU A 376 -23.18 17.49 -17.00
N MET A 377 -22.59 18.23 -16.06
CA MET A 377 -22.23 17.70 -14.74
C MET A 377 -23.45 17.12 -14.03
N GLN A 378 -24.59 17.83 -14.06
CA GLN A 378 -25.84 17.29 -13.50
C GLN A 378 -26.34 16.05 -14.25
N THR A 379 -26.21 16.01 -15.56
CA THR A 379 -26.60 14.84 -16.37
C THR A 379 -25.76 13.61 -15.99
N ILE A 380 -24.44 13.75 -15.91
CA ILE A 380 -23.52 12.68 -15.53
C ILE A 380 -23.81 12.23 -14.09
N LEU A 381 -24.05 13.16 -13.16
CA LEU A 381 -24.45 12.83 -11.79
C LEU A 381 -25.71 11.95 -11.78
N GLN A 382 -26.75 12.28 -12.56
CA GLN A 382 -27.96 11.46 -12.64
C GLN A 382 -27.71 10.08 -13.25
N GLN A 383 -26.75 9.96 -14.19
CA GLN A 383 -26.33 8.67 -14.73
C GLN A 383 -25.66 7.80 -13.65
N PHE A 384 -24.78 8.36 -12.81
CA PHE A 384 -24.23 7.67 -11.65
C PHE A 384 -25.33 7.22 -10.67
N VAL A 385 -26.31 8.09 -10.39
CA VAL A 385 -27.46 7.77 -9.51
C VAL A 385 -28.26 6.61 -10.08
N GLN A 386 -28.58 6.64 -11.38
CA GLN A 386 -29.35 5.58 -12.03
C GLN A 386 -28.60 4.24 -12.02
N ALA A 387 -27.32 4.23 -12.41
CA ALA A 387 -26.48 3.04 -12.34
C ALA A 387 -26.36 2.48 -10.91
N THR A 388 -26.33 3.36 -9.89
CA THR A 388 -26.30 2.94 -8.48
C THR A 388 -27.60 2.24 -8.05
N LYS A 389 -28.77 2.77 -8.48
CA LYS A 389 -30.07 2.11 -8.25
C LYS A 389 -30.10 0.74 -8.93
N ASP A 390 -29.69 0.69 -10.19
CA ASP A 390 -29.67 -0.56 -10.95
C ASP A 390 -28.73 -1.60 -10.32
N ALA A 391 -27.55 -1.18 -9.84
CA ALA A 391 -26.61 -2.02 -9.11
C ALA A 391 -27.22 -2.59 -7.82
N ALA A 392 -27.98 -1.79 -7.07
CA ALA A 392 -28.66 -2.25 -5.86
C ALA A 392 -29.72 -3.30 -6.19
N GLU A 393 -30.51 -3.09 -7.25
CA GLU A 393 -31.57 -4.01 -7.69
C GLU A 393 -31.06 -5.35 -8.21
N ILE A 394 -29.89 -5.38 -8.85
CA ILE A 394 -29.28 -6.63 -9.34
C ILE A 394 -28.51 -7.41 -8.26
N GLY A 395 -28.49 -6.90 -7.03
CA GLY A 395 -27.88 -7.60 -5.90
C GLY A 395 -26.39 -7.32 -5.69
N VAL A 396 -25.83 -6.20 -6.16
CA VAL A 396 -24.46 -5.82 -5.76
C VAL A 396 -24.40 -5.68 -4.23
N ASP A 397 -23.38 -6.28 -3.60
CA ASP A 397 -23.18 -6.26 -2.14
C ASP A 397 -22.38 -5.03 -1.70
N TRP A 398 -21.50 -4.53 -2.57
CA TRP A 398 -20.58 -3.44 -2.30
C TRP A 398 -20.40 -2.53 -3.52
N MET A 399 -20.59 -1.22 -3.33
CA MET A 399 -20.40 -0.23 -4.39
C MET A 399 -19.07 0.51 -4.24
N GLU A 400 -18.38 0.79 -5.33
CA GLU A 400 -17.21 1.67 -5.33
C GLU A 400 -17.33 2.79 -6.37
N LEU A 401 -17.08 4.02 -5.95
CA LEU A 401 -16.95 5.16 -6.86
C LEU A 401 -15.51 5.33 -7.33
N HIS A 402 -15.28 5.33 -8.65
CA HIS A 402 -13.95 5.51 -9.23
C HIS A 402 -13.56 6.99 -9.34
N CYS A 403 -12.74 7.48 -8.40
CA CYS A 403 -12.15 8.83 -8.37
C CYS A 403 -10.62 8.80 -8.53
N ALA A 404 -10.10 7.90 -9.38
CA ALA A 404 -8.68 7.63 -9.51
C ALA A 404 -8.26 7.49 -10.97
N HIS A 405 -6.98 7.23 -11.17
CA HIS A 405 -6.37 6.85 -12.44
C HIS A 405 -6.53 7.84 -13.59
N GLY A 406 -6.77 9.12 -13.29
CA GLY A 406 -6.95 10.15 -14.29
C GLY A 406 -8.25 10.04 -15.09
N TYR A 407 -9.24 9.29 -14.61
CA TYR A 407 -10.60 9.32 -15.17
C TYR A 407 -11.38 10.53 -14.65
N LEU A 408 -12.62 10.73 -15.13
CA LEU A 408 -13.35 12.00 -14.98
C LEU A 408 -13.29 12.60 -13.57
N LEU A 409 -13.65 11.85 -12.52
CA LEU A 409 -13.65 12.40 -11.17
C LEU A 409 -12.24 12.64 -10.62
N SER A 410 -11.26 11.83 -11.04
CA SER A 410 -9.83 12.09 -10.77
C SER A 410 -9.35 13.35 -11.50
N GLU A 411 -9.89 13.66 -12.67
CA GLU A 411 -9.57 14.87 -13.43
C GLU A 411 -10.10 16.12 -12.75
N PHE A 412 -11.26 16.06 -12.08
CA PHE A 412 -11.72 17.16 -11.23
C PHE A 412 -10.82 17.32 -10.01
N ILE A 413 -10.39 16.21 -9.39
CA ILE A 413 -9.57 16.25 -8.19
C ILE A 413 -8.18 16.78 -8.49
N SER A 414 -7.50 16.37 -9.55
CA SER A 414 -6.09 16.76 -9.74
C SER A 414 -5.95 18.20 -10.26
N PRO A 415 -5.06 19.01 -9.66
CA PRO A 415 -4.74 20.35 -10.18
C PRO A 415 -3.97 20.31 -11.52
N LEU A 416 -3.48 19.14 -11.95
CA LEU A 416 -2.82 18.96 -13.25
C LEU A 416 -3.79 19.00 -14.42
N THR A 417 -5.07 18.75 -14.16
CA THR A 417 -6.10 18.51 -15.16
C THR A 417 -7.35 19.37 -14.95
N ASN A 418 -7.57 19.88 -13.74
CA ASN A 418 -8.59 20.87 -13.43
C ASN A 418 -8.00 22.27 -13.33
N HIS A 419 -8.26 23.08 -14.37
CA HIS A 419 -7.86 24.48 -14.46
C HIS A 419 -9.08 25.42 -14.43
N ARG A 420 -10.24 24.93 -13.96
CA ARG A 420 -11.45 25.74 -13.87
C ARG A 420 -11.24 26.90 -12.90
N THR A 421 -11.89 28.02 -13.21
CA THR A 421 -11.89 29.23 -12.38
C THR A 421 -13.22 29.47 -11.66
N ASP A 422 -14.17 28.55 -11.81
CA ASP A 422 -15.44 28.56 -11.10
C ASP A 422 -15.35 27.80 -9.76
N GLU A 423 -16.49 27.53 -9.12
CA GLU A 423 -16.56 26.84 -7.83
C GLU A 423 -16.12 25.37 -7.85
N TYR A 424 -15.79 24.83 -9.03
CA TYR A 424 -15.32 23.45 -9.22
C TYR A 424 -13.81 23.35 -9.48
N GLY A 425 -13.05 24.45 -9.44
CA GLY A 425 -11.60 24.46 -9.63
C GLY A 425 -10.81 25.35 -8.66
N GLY A 426 -9.48 25.32 -8.78
CA GLY A 426 -8.57 26.04 -7.88
C GLY A 426 -8.25 25.28 -6.60
N THR A 427 -8.85 25.67 -5.48
CA THR A 427 -8.58 25.07 -4.15
C THR A 427 -8.95 23.58 -4.14
N LEU A 428 -8.36 22.80 -3.22
CA LEU A 428 -8.70 21.38 -3.07
C LEU A 428 -10.19 21.19 -2.77
N GLU A 429 -10.78 22.06 -1.95
CA GLU A 429 -12.22 22.05 -1.64
C GLU A 429 -13.08 22.17 -2.90
N ASN A 430 -12.78 23.14 -3.76
CA ASN A 430 -13.53 23.34 -5.01
C ASN A 430 -13.33 22.18 -5.98
N ARG A 431 -12.10 21.69 -6.13
CA ARG A 431 -11.78 20.51 -6.96
C ARG A 431 -12.50 19.25 -6.49
N LEU A 432 -12.76 19.12 -5.19
CA LEU A 432 -13.53 18.01 -4.61
C LEU A 432 -15.05 18.17 -4.68
N ARG A 433 -15.55 19.37 -4.95
CA ARG A 433 -16.99 19.69 -4.91
C ARG A 433 -17.81 18.72 -5.78
N TYR A 434 -17.48 18.59 -7.06
CA TYR A 434 -18.22 17.72 -7.97
C TYR A 434 -18.09 16.22 -7.63
N PRO A 435 -16.88 15.66 -7.39
CA PRO A 435 -16.75 14.27 -6.90
C PRO A 435 -17.56 13.98 -5.63
N ILE A 436 -17.61 14.92 -4.68
CA ILE A 436 -18.38 14.78 -3.44
C ILE A 436 -19.89 14.88 -3.69
N GLU A 437 -20.35 15.75 -4.58
CA GLU A 437 -21.75 15.83 -5.01
C GLU A 437 -22.22 14.50 -5.63
N VAL A 438 -21.43 13.94 -6.55
CA VAL A 438 -21.70 12.63 -7.16
C VAL A 438 -21.75 11.53 -6.09
N PHE A 439 -20.75 11.46 -5.20
CA PHE A 439 -20.73 10.47 -4.13
C PHE A 439 -21.95 10.57 -3.22
N LYS A 440 -22.32 11.78 -2.76
CA LYS A 440 -23.49 11.99 -1.90
C LYS A 440 -24.78 11.57 -2.60
N ALA A 441 -24.93 11.88 -3.88
CA ALA A 441 -26.10 11.50 -4.67
C ALA A 441 -26.22 9.98 -4.82
N MET A 442 -25.11 9.28 -5.08
CA MET A 442 -25.08 7.81 -5.10
C MET A 442 -25.39 7.22 -3.71
N ARG A 443 -24.74 7.73 -2.65
CA ARG A 443 -24.93 7.25 -1.28
C ARG A 443 -26.36 7.43 -0.78
N ALA A 444 -27.07 8.44 -1.25
CA ALA A 444 -28.49 8.69 -0.92
C ALA A 444 -29.44 7.62 -1.48
N VAL A 445 -29.11 6.99 -2.61
CA VAL A 445 -29.92 5.94 -3.24
C VAL A 445 -29.41 4.52 -2.98
N TRP A 446 -28.18 4.38 -2.48
CA TRP A 446 -27.59 3.11 -2.08
C TRP A 446 -28.18 2.61 -0.74
N PRO A 447 -28.46 1.30 -0.57
CA PRO A 447 -28.93 0.75 0.70
C PRO A 447 -27.99 1.07 1.87
N GLN A 448 -28.53 1.58 2.97
CA GLN A 448 -27.70 2.11 4.05
C GLN A 448 -26.92 1.04 4.83
N ASP A 449 -27.40 -0.18 4.82
CA ASP A 449 -26.77 -1.37 5.39
C ASP A 449 -25.65 -1.94 4.50
N LYS A 450 -25.49 -1.47 3.26
CA LYS A 450 -24.44 -1.93 2.35
C LYS A 450 -23.23 -0.99 2.32
N PRO A 451 -22.00 -1.53 2.21
CA PRO A 451 -20.80 -0.71 2.12
C PRO A 451 -20.71 0.07 0.81
N MET A 452 -20.09 1.24 0.89
CA MET A 452 -19.69 2.01 -0.28
C MET A 452 -18.27 2.58 -0.10
N SER A 453 -17.35 2.23 -1.00
CA SER A 453 -15.97 2.73 -1.03
C SER A 453 -15.75 3.80 -2.11
N VAL A 454 -14.62 4.50 -2.01
CA VAL A 454 -14.13 5.39 -3.06
C VAL A 454 -12.69 5.01 -3.39
N ARG A 455 -12.40 4.79 -4.67
CA ARG A 455 -11.03 4.60 -5.13
C ARG A 455 -10.41 5.94 -5.51
N ILE A 456 -9.24 6.27 -4.94
CA ILE A 456 -8.51 7.51 -5.23
C ILE A 456 -7.10 7.24 -5.74
N SER A 457 -6.55 8.20 -6.49
CA SER A 457 -5.11 8.28 -6.72
C SER A 457 -4.49 9.11 -5.58
N ALA A 458 -3.76 8.46 -4.67
CA ALA A 458 -3.16 9.11 -3.51
C ALA A 458 -1.88 9.90 -3.82
N HIS A 459 -1.38 9.78 -5.06
CA HIS A 459 -0.21 10.51 -5.55
C HIS A 459 -0.27 10.56 -7.08
N ASP A 460 -0.03 11.72 -7.70
CA ASP A 460 -0.06 11.86 -9.17
C ASP A 460 1.28 11.56 -9.84
N TRP A 461 2.37 11.56 -9.06
CA TRP A 461 3.75 11.29 -9.48
C TRP A 461 4.32 12.33 -10.44
N VAL A 462 3.75 13.53 -10.40
CA VAL A 462 4.16 14.72 -11.14
C VAL A 462 4.18 15.90 -10.18
N GLU A 463 5.19 16.75 -10.31
CA GLU A 463 5.29 18.00 -9.55
C GLU A 463 4.03 18.85 -9.73
N GLY A 464 3.54 19.43 -8.64
CA GLY A 464 2.30 20.21 -8.62
C GLY A 464 1.00 19.40 -8.67
N GLY A 465 1.07 18.05 -8.74
CA GLY A 465 -0.10 17.18 -8.65
C GLY A 465 -0.51 16.84 -7.22
N ILE A 466 -1.45 15.90 -7.09
CA ILE A 466 -1.88 15.36 -5.79
C ILE A 466 -0.70 14.70 -5.06
N THR A 467 -0.55 15.06 -3.78
CA THR A 467 0.43 14.50 -2.85
C THR A 467 -0.23 13.54 -1.84
N PRO A 468 0.55 12.75 -1.07
CA PRO A 468 -0.02 11.88 -0.04
C PRO A 468 -0.68 12.65 1.11
N ALA A 469 -0.29 13.92 1.33
CA ALA A 469 -0.94 14.78 2.30
C ALA A 469 -2.33 15.22 1.80
N ASP A 470 -2.43 15.63 0.52
CA ASP A 470 -3.72 15.92 -0.10
C ASP A 470 -4.65 14.70 -0.06
N ALA A 471 -4.10 13.49 -0.29
CA ALA A 471 -4.86 12.25 -0.23
C ALA A 471 -5.54 12.01 1.13
N VAL A 472 -4.93 12.44 2.24
CA VAL A 472 -5.54 12.38 3.57
C VAL A 472 -6.73 13.33 3.66
N GLU A 473 -6.61 14.56 3.16
CA GLU A 473 -7.73 15.52 3.15
C GLU A 473 -8.87 15.07 2.22
N ILE A 474 -8.53 14.51 1.06
CA ILE A 474 -9.49 13.90 0.13
C ILE A 474 -10.24 12.77 0.84
N ALA A 475 -9.53 11.88 1.54
CA ALA A 475 -10.12 10.79 2.31
C ALA A 475 -11.04 11.31 3.44
N ARG A 476 -10.64 12.36 4.16
CA ARG A 476 -11.48 13.01 5.18
C ARG A 476 -12.77 13.58 4.58
N ALA A 477 -12.68 14.21 3.41
CA ALA A 477 -13.85 14.74 2.71
C ALA A 477 -14.84 13.62 2.31
N PHE A 478 -14.35 12.52 1.74
CA PHE A 478 -15.19 11.37 1.39
C PHE A 478 -15.74 10.65 2.63
N LYS A 479 -14.95 10.51 3.70
CA LYS A 479 -15.43 10.01 5.00
C LYS A 479 -16.60 10.84 5.51
N ALA A 480 -16.46 12.18 5.51
CA ALA A 480 -17.52 13.10 5.93
C ALA A 480 -18.75 13.02 5.01
N ALA A 481 -18.57 12.68 3.73
CA ALA A 481 -19.66 12.45 2.79
C ALA A 481 -20.35 11.09 2.95
N GLY A 482 -19.79 10.17 3.75
CA GLY A 482 -20.38 8.87 4.07
C GLY A 482 -19.68 7.65 3.44
N ALA A 483 -18.46 7.80 2.93
CA ALA A 483 -17.64 6.67 2.49
C ALA A 483 -17.27 5.76 3.67
N ASP A 484 -17.36 4.46 3.44
CA ASP A 484 -17.01 3.45 4.43
C ASP A 484 -15.52 3.09 4.37
N MET A 485 -14.94 3.14 3.17
CA MET A 485 -13.54 2.82 2.93
C MET A 485 -12.95 3.61 1.76
N ILE A 486 -11.62 3.77 1.77
CA ILE A 486 -10.85 4.31 0.65
C ILE A 486 -9.98 3.21 0.01
N ASP A 487 -10.16 2.96 -1.29
CA ASP A 487 -9.25 2.12 -2.09
C ASP A 487 -8.08 2.97 -2.61
N CYS A 488 -6.88 2.68 -2.09
CA CYS A 488 -5.72 3.57 -2.17
C CYS A 488 -4.81 3.18 -3.33
N SER A 489 -5.04 3.79 -4.50
CA SER A 489 -4.20 3.65 -5.70
C SER A 489 -3.31 4.88 -5.92
N SER A 490 -2.69 5.00 -7.08
CA SER A 490 -1.90 6.18 -7.47
C SER A 490 -1.77 6.32 -8.99
N GLY A 491 -1.37 7.51 -9.43
CA GLY A 491 -0.94 7.80 -10.80
C GLY A 491 -2.04 7.77 -11.85
N GLN A 492 -1.59 7.62 -13.09
CA GLN A 492 -2.35 7.58 -14.35
C GLN A 492 -3.10 8.88 -14.70
N VAL A 493 -2.88 9.96 -13.95
CA VAL A 493 -3.40 11.31 -14.23
C VAL A 493 -2.64 11.98 -15.37
N SER A 494 -1.32 11.73 -15.47
CA SER A 494 -0.47 12.30 -16.52
C SER A 494 0.59 11.30 -16.95
N LYS A 495 0.93 11.28 -18.25
CA LYS A 495 2.05 10.49 -18.78
C LYS A 495 3.44 11.02 -18.39
N LYS A 496 3.52 12.17 -17.73
CA LYS A 496 4.76 12.67 -17.13
C LYS A 496 5.10 11.99 -15.80
N GLU A 497 4.22 11.12 -15.30
CA GLU A 497 4.39 10.42 -14.03
C GLU A 497 5.71 9.64 -13.95
N LYS A 498 6.33 9.67 -12.77
CA LYS A 498 7.53 8.88 -12.45
C LYS A 498 7.32 8.05 -11.18
N PRO A 499 6.43 7.04 -11.21
CA PRO A 499 6.17 6.20 -10.04
C PRO A 499 7.43 5.45 -9.60
N VAL A 500 7.66 5.42 -8.30
CA VAL A 500 8.73 4.63 -7.69
C VAL A 500 8.18 3.25 -7.35
N PHE A 501 8.39 2.29 -8.24
CA PHE A 501 7.91 0.92 -8.04
C PHE A 501 8.76 0.16 -7.02
N GLY A 502 8.08 -0.72 -6.28
CA GLY A 502 8.66 -1.60 -5.29
C GLY A 502 7.62 -2.60 -4.78
N ARG A 503 8.06 -3.46 -3.86
CA ARG A 503 7.16 -4.37 -3.14
C ARG A 503 6.11 -3.54 -2.41
N MET A 504 4.82 -3.81 -2.64
CA MET A 504 3.72 -3.14 -1.92
C MET A 504 3.77 -1.59 -1.99
N PHE A 505 4.22 -1.03 -3.12
CA PHE A 505 4.64 0.39 -3.21
C PHE A 505 3.56 1.43 -2.89
N GLN A 506 2.26 1.08 -2.95
CA GLN A 506 1.17 1.99 -2.59
C GLN A 506 0.61 1.73 -1.18
N THR A 507 1.03 0.66 -0.50
CA THR A 507 0.64 0.39 0.90
C THR A 507 0.94 1.55 1.84
N PRO A 508 2.06 2.31 1.70
CA PRO A 508 2.28 3.50 2.52
C PRO A 508 1.18 4.55 2.39
N PHE A 509 0.51 4.67 1.23
CA PHE A 509 -0.62 5.58 1.06
C PHE A 509 -1.85 5.09 1.82
N ALA A 510 -2.15 3.79 1.74
CA ALA A 510 -3.25 3.18 2.50
C ALA A 510 -3.04 3.31 4.00
N ASP A 511 -1.81 3.08 4.47
CA ASP A 511 -1.43 3.23 5.87
C ASP A 511 -1.61 4.67 6.34
N ARG A 512 -1.05 5.63 5.60
CA ARG A 512 -1.18 7.05 5.91
C ARG A 512 -2.64 7.49 6.01
N ILE A 513 -3.46 7.17 5.00
CA ILE A 513 -4.88 7.54 4.99
C ILE A 513 -5.62 6.89 6.16
N ARG A 514 -5.37 5.59 6.41
CA ARG A 514 -6.05 4.87 7.49
C ARG A 514 -5.84 5.53 8.85
N GLN A 515 -4.60 5.89 9.12
CA GLN A 515 -4.20 6.41 10.42
C GLN A 515 -4.48 7.91 10.58
N GLU A 516 -4.25 8.73 9.54
CA GLU A 516 -4.38 10.19 9.62
C GLU A 516 -5.80 10.69 9.30
N ALA A 517 -6.57 9.98 8.45
CA ALA A 517 -7.98 10.29 8.20
C ALA A 517 -8.95 9.48 9.07
N GLY A 518 -8.47 8.41 9.71
CA GLY A 518 -9.28 7.55 10.58
C GLY A 518 -10.43 6.86 9.85
N ILE A 519 -10.22 6.47 8.59
CA ILE A 519 -11.17 5.72 7.75
C ILE A 519 -10.52 4.40 7.33
N ALA A 520 -11.29 3.33 7.24
CA ALA A 520 -10.77 2.04 6.82
C ALA A 520 -10.28 2.09 5.36
N THR A 521 -9.25 1.30 5.02
CA THR A 521 -8.61 1.34 3.70
C THR A 521 -8.48 -0.02 3.03
N ILE A 522 -8.49 0.01 1.70
CA ILE A 522 -8.10 -1.10 0.84
C ILE A 522 -6.70 -0.79 0.28
N ALA A 523 -5.73 -1.65 0.58
CA ALA A 523 -4.39 -1.54 -0.01
C ALA A 523 -4.34 -2.29 -1.35
N VAL A 524 -3.68 -1.69 -2.33
CA VAL A 524 -3.44 -2.27 -3.66
C VAL A 524 -2.00 -1.97 -4.12
N GLY A 525 -1.55 -2.60 -5.21
CA GLY A 525 -0.27 -2.25 -5.85
C GLY A 525 0.87 -3.19 -5.43
N ALA A 526 1.24 -4.11 -6.32
CA ALA A 526 2.31 -5.08 -6.12
C ALA A 526 2.16 -5.95 -4.85
N ILE A 527 0.92 -6.31 -4.51
CA ILE A 527 0.58 -7.35 -3.53
C ILE A 527 0.44 -8.68 -4.31
N SER A 528 1.28 -9.66 -4.00
CA SER A 528 1.42 -10.89 -4.80
C SER A 528 1.47 -12.19 -4.01
N GLU A 529 1.63 -12.13 -2.69
CA GLU A 529 1.85 -13.28 -1.82
C GLU A 529 1.00 -13.17 -0.54
N ALA A 530 0.64 -14.29 0.07
CA ALA A 530 -0.03 -14.32 1.37
C ALA A 530 0.70 -13.50 2.45
N ASP A 531 2.03 -13.59 2.49
CA ASP A 531 2.86 -12.86 3.45
C ASP A 531 2.72 -11.33 3.31
N HIS A 532 2.44 -10.82 2.10
CA HIS A 532 2.15 -9.39 1.90
C HIS A 532 0.83 -9.03 2.57
N VAL A 533 -0.23 -9.81 2.31
CA VAL A 533 -1.56 -9.56 2.89
C VAL A 533 -1.50 -9.69 4.41
N ASN A 534 -0.89 -10.77 4.93
CA ASN A 534 -0.72 -10.97 6.36
C ASN A 534 0.01 -9.81 7.02
N SER A 535 1.12 -9.35 6.43
CA SER A 535 1.90 -8.23 6.98
C SER A 535 1.12 -6.91 6.97
N ILE A 536 0.38 -6.62 5.89
CA ILE A 536 -0.41 -5.38 5.76
C ILE A 536 -1.51 -5.32 6.81
N ILE A 537 -2.31 -6.40 6.92
CA ILE A 537 -3.43 -6.47 7.87
C ILE A 537 -2.91 -6.49 9.30
N ALA A 538 -1.91 -7.33 9.59
CA ALA A 538 -1.33 -7.42 10.92
C ALA A 538 -0.73 -6.10 11.39
N ALA A 539 -0.01 -5.36 10.54
CA ALA A 539 0.56 -4.07 10.93
C ALA A 539 -0.46 -2.93 11.02
N GLY A 540 -1.73 -3.17 10.69
CA GLY A 540 -2.78 -2.14 10.69
C GLY A 540 -2.60 -1.11 9.58
N ARG A 541 -1.96 -1.48 8.47
CA ARG A 541 -1.72 -0.60 7.31
C ARG A 541 -2.92 -0.50 6.37
N ALA A 542 -3.79 -1.51 6.40
CA ALA A 542 -5.07 -1.52 5.71
C ALA A 542 -6.00 -2.54 6.34
N ASP A 543 -7.29 -2.48 5.99
CA ASP A 543 -8.31 -3.39 6.49
C ASP A 543 -8.66 -4.47 5.45
N LEU A 544 -8.41 -4.20 4.16
CA LEU A 544 -8.53 -5.15 3.06
C LEU A 544 -7.33 -5.02 2.11
N CYS A 545 -7.04 -6.08 1.35
CA CYS A 545 -6.01 -6.08 0.31
C CYS A 545 -6.62 -6.47 -1.04
N ALA A 546 -6.53 -5.56 -2.01
CA ALA A 546 -6.94 -5.80 -3.40
C ALA A 546 -5.78 -6.36 -4.22
N ILE A 547 -6.01 -7.55 -4.79
CA ILE A 547 -5.03 -8.28 -5.60
C ILE A 547 -5.55 -8.42 -7.03
N ALA A 548 -4.79 -7.88 -7.98
CA ALA A 548 -5.15 -7.84 -9.40
C ALA A 548 -4.46 -8.97 -10.20
N ARG A 549 -3.28 -8.68 -10.78
CA ARG A 549 -2.51 -9.57 -11.67
C ARG A 549 -2.35 -11.02 -11.17
N PRO A 550 -2.11 -11.30 -9.88
CA PRO A 550 -2.08 -12.68 -9.39
C PRO A 550 -3.40 -13.45 -9.61
N HIS A 551 -4.55 -12.79 -9.47
CA HIS A 551 -5.86 -13.39 -9.77
C HIS A 551 -6.15 -13.50 -11.28
N LEU A 552 -5.48 -12.71 -12.13
CA LEU A 552 -5.52 -12.93 -13.58
C LEU A 552 -4.78 -14.22 -13.94
N ALA A 553 -3.58 -14.41 -13.40
CA ALA A 553 -2.75 -15.58 -13.65
C ALA A 553 -3.30 -16.87 -13.00
N ASN A 554 -3.92 -16.75 -11.82
CA ASN A 554 -4.50 -17.85 -11.08
C ASN A 554 -5.84 -17.42 -10.44
N PRO A 555 -7.00 -17.81 -11.00
CA PRO A 555 -8.29 -17.43 -10.42
C PRO A 555 -8.50 -17.97 -9.00
N ALA A 556 -7.83 -19.08 -8.64
CA ALA A 556 -7.83 -19.67 -7.30
C ALA A 556 -6.60 -19.26 -6.47
N TRP A 557 -6.03 -18.07 -6.73
CA TRP A 557 -4.85 -17.57 -6.01
C TRP A 557 -5.04 -17.62 -4.49
N THR A 558 -6.20 -17.21 -3.96
CA THR A 558 -6.45 -17.21 -2.51
C THR A 558 -6.41 -18.62 -1.92
N LEU A 559 -7.05 -19.61 -2.56
CA LEU A 559 -6.98 -21.02 -2.14
C LEU A 559 -5.56 -21.58 -2.26
N SER A 560 -4.84 -21.20 -3.31
CA SER A 560 -3.47 -21.64 -3.57
C SER A 560 -2.50 -21.11 -2.51
N GLU A 561 -2.65 -19.84 -2.13
CA GLU A 561 -1.85 -19.21 -1.09
C GLU A 561 -2.18 -19.76 0.30
N ALA A 562 -3.47 -20.05 0.59
CA ALA A 562 -3.85 -20.76 1.81
C ALA A 562 -3.11 -22.09 1.94
N ALA A 563 -3.12 -22.91 0.88
CA ALA A 563 -2.39 -24.18 0.84
C ALA A 563 -0.86 -23.97 0.93
N ARG A 564 -0.33 -22.94 0.26
CA ARG A 564 1.10 -22.62 0.26
C ARG A 564 1.62 -22.27 1.65
N ILE A 565 0.84 -21.56 2.46
CA ILE A 565 1.23 -21.22 3.85
C ILE A 565 0.79 -22.28 4.87
N GLY A 566 0.20 -23.39 4.41
CA GLY A 566 -0.24 -24.48 5.30
C GLY A 566 -1.55 -24.20 6.05
N TYR A 567 -2.34 -23.19 5.65
CA TYR A 567 -3.65 -22.91 6.23
C TYR A 567 -4.74 -23.81 5.62
N THR A 568 -4.94 -24.97 6.23
CA THR A 568 -5.89 -25.99 5.78
C THR A 568 -7.38 -25.79 6.15
N PRO A 569 -7.77 -24.96 7.14
CA PRO A 569 -9.18 -24.71 7.47
C PRO A 569 -9.98 -23.98 6.38
N MET A 570 -9.32 -23.36 5.39
CA MET A 570 -9.99 -22.68 4.29
C MET A 570 -10.99 -23.62 3.60
N ALA A 571 -12.25 -23.17 3.48
CA ALA A 571 -13.28 -23.92 2.79
C ALA A 571 -13.03 -23.88 1.28
N TRP A 572 -13.08 -25.06 0.65
CA TRP A 572 -13.02 -25.21 -0.80
C TRP A 572 -14.40 -25.64 -1.32
N PRO A 573 -14.76 -25.27 -2.56
CA PRO A 573 -15.89 -25.87 -3.25
C PRO A 573 -15.85 -27.40 -3.12
N LYS A 574 -16.99 -28.02 -2.82
CA LYS A 574 -17.06 -29.47 -2.54
C LYS A 574 -16.48 -30.32 -3.67
N GLN A 575 -16.60 -29.84 -4.91
CA GLN A 575 -16.09 -30.44 -6.13
C GLN A 575 -14.55 -30.40 -6.23
N TYR A 576 -13.87 -29.51 -5.51
CA TYR A 576 -12.42 -29.31 -5.58
C TYR A 576 -11.65 -29.96 -4.42
N ARG A 577 -12.32 -30.67 -3.50
CA ARG A 577 -11.69 -31.25 -2.30
C ARG A 577 -10.58 -32.26 -2.60
N ASN A 578 -10.67 -33.02 -3.69
CA ASN A 578 -9.60 -33.95 -4.09
C ASN A 578 -8.34 -33.18 -4.52
N ALA A 579 -8.50 -32.03 -5.19
CA ALA A 579 -7.38 -31.15 -5.55
C ALA A 579 -6.76 -30.47 -4.32
N LYS A 580 -7.58 -30.09 -3.33
CA LYS A 580 -7.12 -29.51 -2.05
C LYS A 580 -6.06 -30.38 -1.38
N GLN A 581 -6.38 -31.66 -1.16
CA GLN A 581 -5.47 -32.60 -0.49
C GLN A 581 -4.14 -32.74 -1.23
N GLN A 582 -4.18 -32.87 -2.56
CA GLN A 582 -2.99 -32.97 -3.38
C GLN A 582 -2.13 -31.70 -3.31
N MET A 583 -2.77 -30.53 -3.40
CA MET A 583 -2.07 -29.23 -3.38
C MET A 583 -1.41 -28.98 -2.02
N GLU A 584 -2.14 -29.21 -0.92
CA GLU A 584 -1.62 -29.07 0.45
C GLU A 584 -0.43 -30.01 0.68
N ALA A 585 -0.54 -31.28 0.27
CA ALA A 585 0.56 -32.24 0.40
C ALA A 585 1.79 -31.84 -0.46
N ASN A 586 1.58 -31.31 -1.66
CA ASN A 586 2.67 -30.84 -2.52
C ASN A 586 3.42 -29.67 -1.88
N PHE A 587 2.71 -28.67 -1.36
CA PHE A 587 3.35 -27.53 -0.70
C PHE A 587 4.04 -27.93 0.59
N ALA A 588 3.44 -28.80 1.41
CA ALA A 588 4.07 -29.32 2.61
C ALA A 588 5.39 -30.06 2.29
N ARG A 589 5.41 -30.90 1.24
CA ARG A 589 6.64 -31.56 0.78
C ARG A 589 7.70 -30.57 0.29
N ALA A 590 7.29 -29.57 -0.48
CA ALA A 590 8.21 -28.54 -0.97
C ALA A 590 8.84 -27.74 0.18
N GLN A 591 8.05 -27.38 1.20
CA GLN A 591 8.54 -26.72 2.41
C GLN A 591 9.50 -27.61 3.20
N ALA A 592 9.16 -28.89 3.40
CA ALA A 592 10.03 -29.84 4.10
C ALA A 592 11.38 -30.01 3.37
N ALA A 593 11.36 -30.12 2.04
CA ALA A 593 12.58 -30.19 1.24
C ALA A 593 13.41 -28.90 1.31
N ALA A 594 12.75 -27.73 1.27
CA ALA A 594 13.43 -26.44 1.43
C ALA A 594 14.08 -26.28 2.81
N ALA A 595 13.41 -26.75 3.87
CA ALA A 595 13.96 -26.74 5.23
C ALA A 595 15.16 -27.69 5.40
N GLN A 596 15.15 -28.86 4.73
CA GLN A 596 16.28 -29.80 4.72
C GLN A 596 17.50 -29.25 3.97
N ASN A 597 17.28 -28.44 2.93
CA ASN A 597 18.34 -27.86 2.10
C ASN A 597 18.81 -26.48 2.60
N ALA A 598 18.19 -25.92 3.64
CA ALA A 598 18.65 -24.68 4.23
C ALA A 598 20.03 -24.91 4.89
N PRO A 599 21.07 -24.12 4.56
CA PRO A 599 22.36 -24.26 5.21
C PRO A 599 22.18 -24.09 6.72
N ALA A 600 22.79 -24.98 7.50
CA ALA A 600 22.73 -24.91 8.95
C ALA A 600 23.25 -23.53 9.39
N THR A 601 22.34 -22.66 9.81
CA THR A 601 22.68 -21.39 10.45
C THR A 601 23.35 -21.74 11.77
N LYS A 602 24.68 -21.53 11.83
CA LYS A 602 25.47 -21.54 13.07
C LYS A 602 25.14 -20.32 13.92
#